data_AF-A0A0P9E8U9-F1
#
_entry.id   AF-A0A0P9E8U9-F1
#
_cell.length_a   1.000
_cell.length_b   1.000
_cell.length_c   1.000
_cell.angle_alpha   90.00
_cell.angle_beta   90.00
_cell.angle_gamma   90.00
#
_symmetry.space_group_name_H-M   'P 1'
#
loop_
_entity.id
_entity.type
_entity.pdbx_description
1 polymer ?
#
loop_
_entity_poly.entity_id
_entity_poly.type
_entity_poly.pdbx_seq_one_letter_code
_entity_poly.pdbx_strand_id
1 'polypeptide(L)'
;VIGAIIARKLAMNVHLIRVSAWSKVLLTALAVMAVLVLRPLGRLRLWEQRYPYLMHGCYANVIGALAALALNDSGIVAAAAMIVYSSVPLLLLKLEGA
;
A
#
# COMPACT_ATOMS: atom_id res chain seq x y z
N VAL A 1 24.45 14.34 -11.79
CA VAL A 1 23.39 15.24 -11.29
C VAL A 1 22.19 14.47 -10.75
N ILE A 2 21.52 13.62 -11.54
CA ILE A 2 20.32 12.85 -11.12
C ILE A 2 20.62 11.87 -9.96
N GLY A 3 21.74 11.13 -10.02
CA GLY A 3 22.10 10.16 -8.98
C GLY A 3 22.29 10.75 -7.57
N ALA A 4 22.82 11.98 -7.47
CA ALA A 4 23.00 12.66 -6.18
C ALA A 4 21.66 13.10 -5.54
N ILE A 5 20.68 13.46 -6.38
CA ILE A 5 19.32 13.81 -5.92
C ILE A 5 18.62 12.57 -5.39
N ILE A 6 18.75 11.43 -6.08
CA ILE A 6 18.21 10.13 -5.65
C ILE A 6 18.83 9.73 -4.30
N ALA A 7 20.15 9.82 -4.15
CA ALA A 7 20.83 9.46 -2.91
C ALA A 7 20.38 10.32 -1.72
N ARG A 8 20.22 11.64 -1.92
CA ARG A 8 19.77 12.55 -0.85
C ARG A 8 18.30 12.32 -0.46
N LYS A 9 17.44 12.02 -1.43
CA LYS A 9 16.02 11.64 -1.18
C LYS A 9 15.92 10.32 -0.42
N LEU A 10 16.70 9.32 -0.84
CA LEU A 10 16.71 8.01 -0.19
C LEU A 10 17.22 8.10 1.26
N ALA A 11 18.27 8.89 1.51
CA ALA A 11 18.78 9.13 2.86
C ALA A 11 17.73 9.75 3.80
N MET A 12 16.93 10.69 3.29
CA MET A 12 15.85 11.31 4.06
C MET A 12 14.69 10.35 4.33
N ASN A 13 14.30 9.51 3.36
CA ASN A 13 13.31 8.46 3.57
C ASN A 13 13.75 7.43 4.60
N VAL A 14 15.02 6.99 4.53
CA VAL A 14 15.59 6.08 5.54
C VAL A 14 15.61 6.72 6.93
N HIS A 15 15.94 8.01 7.01
CA HIS A 15 15.91 8.75 8.27
C HIS A 15 14.49 8.82 8.85
N LEU A 16 13.48 9.15 8.04
CA LEU A 16 12.07 9.19 8.44
C LEU A 16 11.58 7.82 8.92
N ILE A 17 11.88 6.73 8.20
CA ILE A 17 11.54 5.35 8.63
C ILE A 17 12.17 5.01 9.98
N ARG A 18 13.40 5.47 10.22
CA ARG A 18 14.16 5.15 11.43
C ARG A 18 13.66 5.94 12.65
N VAL A 19 13.35 7.22 12.48
CA VAL A 19 13.03 8.16 13.57
C VAL A 19 11.53 8.22 13.88
N SER A 20 10.65 8.10 12.89
CA SER A 20 9.21 8.26 13.10
C SER A 20 8.51 6.91 13.36
N ALA A 21 7.88 6.80 14.53
CA ALA A 21 7.01 5.66 14.85
C ALA A 21 5.85 5.52 13.85
N TRP A 22 5.32 6.65 13.36
CA TRP A 22 4.28 6.67 12.34
C TRP A 22 4.74 6.03 11.02
N SER A 23 5.98 6.26 10.61
CA SER A 23 6.53 5.61 9.40
C SER A 23 6.57 4.10 9.53
N LYS A 24 6.88 3.56 10.72
CA LYS A 24 6.90 2.11 10.97
C LYS A 24 5.49 1.51 10.91
N VAL A 25 4.52 2.12 11.57
CA VAL A 25 3.10 1.71 11.53
C VAL A 25 2.59 1.65 10.08
N LEU A 26 2.97 2.66 9.32
CA LEU A 26 2.55 2.82 7.94
C LEU A 26 3.23 1.79 7.02
N LEU A 27 4.51 1.50 7.24
CA LEU A 27 5.23 0.44 6.54
C LEU A 27 4.64 -0.94 6.86
N THR A 28 4.25 -1.19 8.11
CA THR A 28 3.57 -2.43 8.49
C THR A 28 2.19 -2.56 7.84
N ALA A 29 1.42 -1.46 7.75
CA ALA A 29 0.14 -1.46 7.04
C ALA A 29 0.33 -1.75 5.54
N LEU A 30 1.35 -1.16 4.90
CA LEU A 30 1.70 -1.46 3.51
C LEU A 30 2.05 -2.93 3.32
N ALA A 31 2.89 -3.48 4.20
CA ALA A 31 3.29 -4.88 4.14
C ALA A 31 2.08 -5.83 4.30
N VAL A 32 1.22 -5.57 5.29
CA VAL A 32 -0.01 -6.35 5.49
C VAL A 32 -0.90 -6.28 4.26
N MET A 33 -1.11 -5.09 3.71
CA MET A 33 -1.97 -4.91 2.54
C MET A 33 -1.40 -5.57 1.29
N ALA A 34 -0.08 -5.45 1.08
CA ALA A 34 0.61 -6.11 -0.01
C ALA A 34 0.48 -7.64 0.09
N VAL A 35 0.62 -8.22 1.28
CA VAL A 35 0.43 -9.66 1.48
C VAL A 35 -1.03 -10.09 1.24
N LEU A 36 -1.99 -9.34 1.78
CA LEU A 36 -3.42 -9.63 1.64
C LEU A 36 -3.86 -9.63 0.18
N VAL A 37 -3.36 -8.65 -0.57
CA VAL A 37 -3.71 -8.46 -1.97
C VAL A 37 -2.92 -9.41 -2.86
N LEU A 38 -1.57 -9.48 -2.76
CA LEU A 38 -0.75 -10.33 -3.64
C LEU A 38 -0.87 -11.83 -3.38
N ARG A 39 -1.36 -12.24 -2.20
CA ARG A 39 -1.69 -13.64 -1.90
C ARG A 39 -3.12 -13.75 -1.38
N PRO A 40 -4.14 -13.68 -2.27
CA PRO A 40 -5.52 -13.82 -1.87
C PRO A 40 -5.78 -15.25 -1.37
N LEU A 41 -5.94 -15.41 -0.05
CA LEU A 41 -6.29 -16.67 0.60
C LEU A 41 -7.74 -16.63 1.08
N GLY A 42 -8.45 -17.76 0.97
CA GLY A 42 -9.81 -17.92 1.50
C GLY A 42 -10.82 -16.95 0.87
N ARG A 43 -11.44 -16.10 1.70
CA ARG A 43 -12.54 -15.19 1.30
C ARG A 43 -12.14 -14.17 0.24
N LEU A 44 -10.88 -13.71 0.24
CA LEU A 44 -10.39 -12.78 -0.78
C LEU A 44 -10.44 -13.40 -2.19
N ARG A 45 -10.19 -14.70 -2.30
CA ARG A 45 -10.26 -15.43 -3.58
C ARG A 45 -11.71 -15.60 -4.06
N LEU A 46 -12.64 -15.72 -3.13
CA LEU A 46 -14.09 -15.69 -3.40
C LEU A 46 -14.54 -14.29 -3.88
N TRP A 47 -14.03 -13.23 -3.25
CA TRP A 47 -14.31 -11.85 -3.66
C TRP A 47 -13.69 -11.50 -5.01
N GLU A 48 -12.51 -12.06 -5.32
CA GLU A 48 -11.88 -11.91 -6.63
C GLU A 48 -12.72 -12.52 -7.75
N GLN A 49 -13.40 -13.64 -7.49
CA GLN A 49 -14.34 -14.24 -8.45
C GLN A 49 -15.67 -13.47 -8.52
N ARG A 50 -16.16 -12.94 -7.41
CA ARG A 50 -17.49 -12.31 -7.33
C ARG A 50 -17.50 -10.81 -7.68
N TYR A 51 -16.40 -10.12 -7.40
CA TYR A 51 -16.19 -8.69 -7.62
C TYR A 51 -14.83 -8.42 -8.27
N PRO A 52 -14.58 -8.96 -9.48
CA PRO A 52 -13.26 -8.91 -10.11
C PRO A 52 -12.77 -7.47 -10.29
N TYR A 53 -13.60 -6.54 -10.78
CA TYR A 53 -13.19 -5.16 -11.01
C TYR A 53 -12.74 -4.42 -9.74
N LEU A 54 -13.41 -4.69 -8.62
CA LEU A 54 -13.12 -4.05 -7.34
C LEU A 54 -11.81 -4.60 -6.73
N MET A 55 -11.57 -5.91 -6.89
CA MET A 55 -10.27 -6.50 -6.53
C MET A 55 -9.15 -6.00 -7.44
N HIS A 56 -9.34 -5.92 -8.77
CA HIS A 56 -8.36 -5.33 -9.69
C HIS A 56 -8.00 -3.89 -9.31
N GLY A 57 -8.97 -3.09 -8.86
CA GLY A 57 -8.71 -1.76 -8.31
C GLY A 57 -7.83 -1.78 -7.06
N CYS A 58 -8.06 -2.73 -6.14
CA CYS A 58 -7.21 -2.92 -4.97
C CYS A 58 -5.78 -3.35 -5.35
N TYR A 59 -5.63 -4.27 -6.31
CA TYR A 59 -4.32 -4.65 -6.86
C TYR A 59 -3.58 -3.47 -7.47
N ALA A 60 -4.25 -2.72 -8.35
CA ALA A 60 -3.68 -1.54 -8.99
C ALA A 60 -3.25 -0.50 -7.96
N ASN A 61 -4.04 -0.30 -6.90
CA ASN A 61 -3.72 0.65 -5.85
C ASN A 61 -2.54 0.20 -4.96
N VAL A 62 -2.40 -1.10 -4.67
CA VAL A 62 -1.22 -1.64 -3.97
C VAL A 62 0.04 -1.49 -4.82
N ILE A 63 -0.04 -1.80 -6.12
CA ILE A 63 1.08 -1.61 -7.06
C ILE A 63 1.43 -0.12 -7.15
N GLY A 64 0.42 0.76 -7.22
CA GLY A 64 0.58 2.21 -7.17
C GLY A 64 1.23 2.71 -5.88
N ALA A 65 0.88 2.14 -4.73
CA ALA A 65 1.48 2.46 -3.44
C ALA A 65 2.96 2.05 -3.38
N LEU A 66 3.32 0.89 -3.95
CA LEU A 66 4.72 0.46 -4.09
C LEU A 66 5.50 1.39 -5.01
N ALA A 67 4.91 1.79 -6.15
CA ALA A 67 5.52 2.75 -7.07
C ALA A 67 5.68 4.13 -6.42
N ALA A 68 4.67 4.61 -5.68
CA ALA A 68 4.72 5.86 -4.94
C ALA A 68 5.81 5.82 -3.85
N LEU A 69 5.93 4.70 -3.13
CA LEU A 69 7.00 4.52 -2.15
C LEU A 69 8.40 4.64 -2.78
N ALA A 70 8.58 4.09 -3.98
CA ALA A 70 9.87 4.07 -4.67
C ALA A 70 10.20 5.40 -5.37
N LEU A 71 9.20 6.08 -5.95
CA LEU A 71 9.40 7.22 -6.85
C LEU A 71 9.12 8.59 -6.20
N ASN A 72 8.48 8.63 -5.03
CA ASN A 72 8.05 9.88 -4.40
C ASN A 72 8.93 10.26 -3.19
N ASP A 73 9.15 11.56 -3.03
CA ASP A 73 10.00 12.17 -2.00
C ASP A 73 9.49 11.93 -0.58
N SER A 74 8.17 11.82 -0.43
CA SER A 74 7.50 11.41 0.81
C SER A 74 6.72 10.12 0.56
N GLY A 75 7.24 9.23 -0.30
CA GLY A 75 6.50 8.07 -0.82
C GLY A 75 5.83 7.19 0.22
N ILE A 76 6.32 7.21 1.46
CA ILE A 76 5.68 6.60 2.63
C ILE A 76 4.28 7.18 2.85
N VAL A 77 4.12 8.51 2.96
CA VAL A 77 2.82 9.16 3.18
C VAL A 77 1.87 8.92 2.01
N ALA A 78 2.38 8.98 0.77
CA ALA A 78 1.57 8.72 -0.42
C ALA A 78 1.08 7.26 -0.46
N ALA A 79 1.95 6.30 -0.18
CA ALA A 79 1.58 4.89 -0.07
C ALA A 79 0.54 4.66 1.03
N ALA A 80 0.64 5.38 2.15
CA ALA A 80 -0.34 5.34 3.25
C ALA A 80 -1.74 5.69 2.80
N ALA A 81 -1.87 6.83 2.14
CA ALA A 81 -3.16 7.34 1.68
C ALA A 81 -3.79 6.35 0.70
N MET A 82 -2.98 5.76 -0.18
CA MET A 82 -3.41 4.71 -1.09
C MET A 82 -3.91 3.47 -0.35
N ILE A 83 -3.18 2.95 0.64
CA ILE A 83 -3.63 1.77 1.41
C ILE A 83 -4.93 2.03 2.17
N VAL A 84 -5.05 3.20 2.82
CA VAL A 84 -6.28 3.60 3.52
C VAL A 84 -7.45 3.71 2.55
N TYR A 85 -7.22 4.19 1.34
CA TYR A 85 -8.26 4.22 0.32
C TYR A 85 -8.74 2.81 -0.07
N SER A 86 -7.83 1.82 -0.19
CA SER A 86 -8.22 0.43 -0.49
C SER A 86 -8.83 -0.33 0.69
N SER A 87 -8.64 0.10 1.93
CA SER A 87 -9.21 -0.60 3.08
C SER A 87 -10.73 -0.41 3.19
N VAL A 88 -11.25 0.75 2.80
CA VAL A 88 -12.69 1.07 2.81
C VAL A 88 -13.53 0.07 2.00
N PRO A 89 -13.26 -0.18 0.71
CA PRO A 89 -14.04 -1.13 -0.08
C PRO A 89 -13.94 -2.57 0.43
N LEU A 90 -12.79 -2.98 0.99
CA LEU A 90 -12.64 -4.31 1.59
C LEU A 90 -13.43 -4.46 2.90
N LEU A 91 -13.49 -3.40 3.71
CA LEU A 91 -14.29 -3.37 4.93
C LEU A 91 -15.79 -3.43 4.60
N LEU A 92 -16.23 -2.71 3.56
CA LEU A 92 -17.61 -2.77 3.08
C LEU A 92 -18.01 -4.19 2.64
N LEU A 93 -17.18 -4.86 1.83
CA LEU A 93 -17.43 -6.25 1.44
C LEU A 93 -17.55 -7.19 2.66
N LYS A 94 -16.73 -6.96 3.69
CA LYS A 94 -16.81 -7.69 4.95
C LYS A 94 -18.11 -7.44 5.72
N LEU A 95 -18.61 -6.20 5.71
CA LEU A 95 -19.86 -5.82 6.38
C LEU A 95 -21.10 -6.33 5.65
N GLU A 96 -21.06 -6.41 4.32
CA GLU A 96 -22.13 -7.01 3.50
C GLU A 96 -22.26 -8.53 3.67
N GLY A 97 -21.38 -9.15 4.46
CA GLY A 97 -21.41 -10.60 4.72
C GLY A 97 -20.85 -11.45 3.58
N ALA A 98 -20.11 -10.84 2.65
CA ALA A 98 -19.43 -11.54 1.56
C ALA A 98 -18.22 -12.37 2.03
#